data_AF-A0A388LGE6-F1
#
_entry.id   AF-A0A388LGE6-F1
#
_cell.length_a   1.000
_cell.length_b   1.000
_cell.length_c   1.000
_cell.angle_alpha   90.00
_cell.angle_beta   90.00
_cell.angle_gamma   90.00
#
_symmetry.space_group_name_H-M   'P 1'
#
loop_
_entity.id
_entity.type
_entity.pdbx_description
1 polymer ?
#
loop_
_entity_poly.entity_id
_entity_poly.type
_entity_poly.pdbx_seq_one_letter_code
_entity_poly.pdbx_strand_id
1 'polypeptide(L)'
;MGSDSEAMMILREIWNDRREEREHRREEEDRRNREEHARIVREEEEKRLEAEEKKEAEREAKMAKSVRDQMEEMEAKKKGVSGVASKAGWDKIERDVKSPKEGETIKSSECENRKRDQVAMGGESVAFQQQAVERQWVGNEVTPLDTNLLRMELDSMFAFVAGNTARRRSVGITINENASQGLGFDRINRGKKAVVAGSGKAGKVKYIDDLIEVLMQKTKHELEDLCKKDRIKYVNKKITTAALARLRAIAAYGDEEEEDQSEEESQEENPS
;
A
#
# COMPACT_ATOMS: atom_id res chain seq x y z
N MET A 1 -60.57 -33.14 0.97
CA MET A 1 -59.26 -33.09 0.30
C MET A 1 -58.60 -31.74 0.57
N GLY A 2 -58.15 -31.47 1.80
CA GLY A 2 -57.67 -30.12 2.18
C GLY A 2 -56.55 -30.05 3.22
N SER A 3 -56.31 -31.09 4.02
CA SER A 3 -55.28 -31.08 5.09
C SER A 3 -53.85 -31.17 4.58
N ASP A 4 -53.61 -32.00 3.56
CA ASP A 4 -52.24 -32.33 3.13
C ASP A 4 -51.57 -31.16 2.38
N SER A 5 -52.37 -30.32 1.73
CA SER A 5 -51.89 -29.11 1.06
C SER A 5 -51.44 -28.04 2.06
N GLU A 6 -52.13 -27.92 3.19
CA GLU A 6 -51.81 -26.96 4.25
C GLU A 6 -50.54 -27.37 4.99
N ALA A 7 -50.40 -28.66 5.31
CA ALA A 7 -49.18 -29.20 5.92
C ALA A 7 -47.93 -28.96 5.04
N MET A 8 -48.05 -29.08 3.71
CA MET A 8 -46.95 -28.82 2.78
C MET A 8 -46.58 -27.33 2.68
N MET A 9 -47.53 -26.42 2.85
CA MET A 9 -47.24 -24.97 2.88
C MET A 9 -46.46 -24.61 4.14
N ILE A 10 -46.87 -25.12 5.30
CA ILE A 10 -46.18 -24.86 6.59
C ILE A 10 -44.74 -25.40 6.55
N LEU A 11 -44.52 -26.61 6.04
CA LEU A 11 -43.16 -27.17 5.92
C LEU A 11 -42.28 -26.35 4.97
N ARG A 12 -42.85 -25.79 3.91
CA ARG A 12 -42.13 -24.91 2.97
C ARG A 12 -41.74 -23.60 3.64
N GLU A 13 -42.65 -23.00 4.41
CA GLU A 13 -42.40 -21.77 5.16
C GLU A 13 -41.28 -21.97 6.18
N ILE A 14 -41.35 -23.00 7.01
CA ILE A 14 -40.29 -23.33 7.99
C ILE A 14 -38.94 -23.56 7.31
N TRP A 15 -38.91 -24.22 6.15
CA TRP A 15 -37.66 -24.45 5.43
C TRP A 15 -37.08 -23.16 4.83
N ASN A 16 -37.94 -22.28 4.33
CA ASN A 16 -37.54 -20.95 3.83
C ASN A 16 -37.04 -20.07 4.98
N ASP A 17 -37.77 -19.99 6.10
CA ASP A 17 -37.37 -19.22 7.29
C ASP A 17 -35.99 -19.65 7.77
N ARG A 18 -35.76 -20.97 7.87
CA ARG A 18 -34.47 -21.51 8.30
C ARG A 18 -33.34 -21.27 7.29
N ARG A 19 -33.66 -21.05 6.03
CA ARG A 19 -32.70 -20.69 4.98
C ARG A 19 -32.39 -19.20 5.06
N GLU A 20 -33.41 -18.35 5.16
CA GLU A 20 -33.29 -16.91 5.32
C GLU A 20 -32.52 -16.56 6.60
N GLU A 21 -32.76 -17.25 7.71
CA GLU A 21 -32.02 -17.04 8.97
C GLU A 21 -30.51 -17.34 8.82
N ARG A 22 -30.13 -18.34 8.00
CA ARG A 22 -28.72 -18.64 7.69
C ARG A 22 -28.10 -17.64 6.72
N GLU A 23 -28.90 -17.00 5.88
CA GLU A 23 -28.45 -15.93 4.98
C GLU A 23 -28.28 -14.62 5.76
N HIS A 24 -29.27 -14.26 6.58
CA HIS A 24 -29.23 -13.12 7.48
C HIS A 24 -28.01 -13.16 8.43
N ARG A 25 -27.67 -14.32 8.99
CA ARG A 25 -26.46 -14.46 9.82
C ARG A 25 -25.17 -14.13 9.06
N ARG A 26 -25.06 -14.56 7.80
CA ARG A 26 -23.89 -14.27 6.96
C ARG A 26 -23.84 -12.80 6.57
N GLU A 27 -24.97 -12.21 6.18
CA GLU A 27 -25.04 -10.78 5.85
C GLU A 27 -24.70 -9.89 7.05
N GLU A 28 -25.16 -10.25 8.24
CA GLU A 28 -24.92 -9.51 9.47
C GLU A 28 -23.47 -9.62 9.95
N GLU A 29 -22.83 -10.77 9.75
CA GLU A 29 -21.40 -10.97 9.99
C GLU A 29 -20.54 -10.19 8.98
N ASP A 30 -20.89 -10.25 7.70
CA ASP A 30 -20.27 -9.44 6.65
C ASP A 30 -20.41 -7.94 6.91
N ARG A 31 -21.58 -7.51 7.41
CA ARG A 31 -21.83 -6.11 7.79
C ARG A 31 -20.91 -5.69 8.94
N ARG A 32 -20.80 -6.51 9.99
CA ARG A 32 -19.89 -6.27 11.12
C ARG A 32 -18.43 -6.24 10.69
N ASN A 33 -18.00 -7.19 9.88
CA ASN A 33 -16.62 -7.24 9.38
C ASN A 33 -16.26 -6.00 8.54
N ARG A 34 -17.19 -5.52 7.70
CA ARG A 34 -16.98 -4.27 6.95
C ARG A 34 -16.90 -3.05 7.86
N GLU A 35 -17.76 -2.98 8.88
CA GLU A 35 -17.74 -1.88 9.86
C GLU A 35 -16.47 -1.88 10.71
N GLU A 36 -16.00 -3.03 11.17
CA GLU A 36 -14.75 -3.16 11.92
C GLU A 36 -13.54 -2.79 11.09
N HIS A 37 -13.46 -3.28 9.85
CA HIS A 37 -12.38 -2.89 8.94
C HIS A 37 -12.40 -1.37 8.65
N ALA A 38 -13.60 -0.77 8.53
CA ALA A 38 -13.74 0.67 8.38
C ALA A 38 -13.40 1.46 9.67
N ARG A 39 -13.47 0.83 10.85
CA ARG A 39 -13.03 1.43 12.11
C ARG A 39 -11.50 1.40 12.21
N ILE A 40 -10.89 0.27 11.89
CA ILE A 40 -9.43 0.08 11.91
C ILE A 40 -8.76 1.07 10.96
N VAL A 41 -9.25 1.19 9.72
CA VAL A 41 -8.68 2.13 8.73
C VAL A 41 -8.75 3.59 9.22
N ARG A 42 -9.85 3.99 9.88
CA ARG A 42 -9.97 5.35 10.43
C ARG A 42 -9.03 5.58 11.61
N GLU A 43 -8.90 4.61 12.50
CA GLU A 43 -8.00 4.71 13.66
C GLU A 43 -6.52 4.75 13.22
N GLU A 44 -6.15 3.97 12.20
CA GLU A 44 -4.79 4.00 11.64
C GLU A 44 -4.48 5.34 10.97
N GLU A 45 -5.42 5.90 10.21
CA GLU A 45 -5.27 7.23 9.60
C GLU A 45 -5.12 8.33 10.67
N GLU A 46 -5.92 8.28 11.73
CA GLU A 46 -5.85 9.21 12.85
C GLU A 46 -4.49 9.14 13.57
N LYS A 47 -3.97 7.93 13.82
CA LYS A 47 -2.62 7.73 14.38
C LYS A 47 -1.52 8.29 13.48
N ARG A 48 -1.68 8.21 12.16
CA ARG A 48 -0.70 8.81 11.23
C ARG A 48 -0.70 10.32 11.31
N LEU A 49 -1.88 10.95 11.43
CA LEU A 49 -2.01 12.40 11.58
C LEU A 49 -1.44 12.89 12.91
N GLU A 50 -1.73 12.20 14.02
CA GLU A 50 -1.17 12.56 15.34
C GLU A 50 0.36 12.47 15.37
N ALA A 51 0.93 11.44 14.71
CA ALA A 51 2.38 11.31 14.57
C ALA A 51 3.00 12.40 13.69
N GLU A 52 2.27 12.92 12.71
CA GLU A 52 2.69 14.03 11.87
C GLU A 52 2.62 15.37 12.62
N GLU A 53 1.52 15.62 13.35
CA GLU A 53 1.36 16.80 14.21
C GLU A 53 2.45 16.85 15.29
N LYS A 54 2.76 15.71 15.93
CA LYS A 54 3.84 15.64 16.92
C LYS A 54 5.21 16.01 16.33
N LYS A 55 5.49 15.59 15.09
CA LYS A 55 6.72 15.96 14.38
C LYS A 55 6.72 17.44 14.02
N GLU A 56 5.58 18.02 13.69
CA GLU A 56 5.46 19.45 13.42
C GLU A 56 5.66 20.29 14.68
N ALA A 57 5.01 19.92 15.79
CA ALA A 57 5.20 20.55 17.09
C ALA A 57 6.66 20.49 17.56
N GLU A 58 7.38 19.39 17.28
CA GLU A 58 8.82 19.29 17.58
C GLU A 58 9.66 20.27 16.73
N ARG A 59 9.36 20.40 15.44
CA ARG A 59 10.03 21.39 14.56
C ARG A 59 9.75 22.82 15.02
N GLU A 60 8.52 23.13 15.37
CA GLU A 60 8.12 24.44 15.87
C GLU A 60 8.79 24.76 17.21
N ALA A 61 8.80 23.81 18.15
CA ALA A 61 9.47 23.97 19.44
C ALA A 61 10.97 24.23 19.27
N LYS A 62 11.62 23.60 18.29
CA LYS A 62 13.03 23.84 17.96
C LYS A 62 13.25 25.26 17.42
N MET A 63 12.39 25.72 16.51
CA MET A 63 12.43 27.10 15.99
C MET A 63 12.18 28.12 17.10
N ALA A 64 11.17 27.91 17.94
CA ALA A 64 10.83 28.79 19.04
C ALA A 64 11.96 28.91 20.08
N LYS A 65 12.65 27.81 20.39
CA LYS A 65 13.86 27.85 21.23
C LYS A 65 14.95 28.70 20.60
N SER A 66 15.25 28.48 19.31
CA SER A 66 16.26 29.28 18.60
C SER A 66 15.95 30.78 18.60
N VAL A 67 14.67 31.16 18.43
CA VAL A 67 14.25 32.57 18.47
C VAL A 67 14.37 33.16 19.87
N ARG A 68 13.98 32.40 20.90
CA ARG A 68 14.12 32.83 22.30
C ARG A 68 15.59 33.06 22.66
N ASP A 69 16.47 32.14 22.30
CA ASP A 69 17.91 32.23 22.59
C ASP A 69 18.53 33.46 21.91
N GLN A 70 18.15 33.75 20.65
CA GLN A 70 18.59 34.97 19.95
C GLN A 70 18.09 36.26 20.62
N MET A 71 16.86 36.27 21.12
CA MET A 71 16.30 37.43 21.82
C MET A 71 17.03 37.68 23.14
N GLU A 72 17.30 36.63 23.91
CA GLU A 72 18.05 36.71 25.18
C GLU A 72 19.50 37.18 24.96
N GLU A 73 20.17 36.69 23.90
CA GLU A 73 21.53 37.13 23.55
C GLU A 73 21.57 38.64 23.20
N MET A 74 20.58 39.13 22.45
CA MET A 74 20.46 40.54 22.10
C MET A 74 20.15 41.43 23.34
N GLU A 75 19.33 40.95 24.27
CA GLU A 75 19.08 41.65 25.54
C GLU A 75 20.30 41.71 26.45
N ALA A 76 21.05 40.61 26.56
CA ALA A 76 22.30 40.56 27.31
C ALA A 76 23.33 41.55 26.76
N LYS A 77 23.48 41.63 25.42
CA LYS A 77 24.34 42.62 24.76
C LYS A 77 23.90 44.05 25.06
N LYS A 78 22.60 44.33 25.09
CA LYS A 78 22.06 45.66 25.42
C LYS A 78 22.36 46.07 26.87
N LYS A 79 22.25 45.15 27.83
CA LYS A 79 22.55 45.43 29.25
C LYS A 79 24.05 45.61 29.51
N GLY A 80 24.92 44.91 28.79
CA GLY A 80 26.37 45.01 28.94
C GLY A 80 27.00 46.30 28.38
N VAL A 81 26.43 46.87 27.30
CA VAL A 81 27.00 48.04 26.60
C VAL A 81 26.39 49.37 27.06
N SER A 82 25.23 49.34 27.73
CA SER A 82 24.48 50.54 28.16
C SER A 82 24.94 51.14 29.50
N GLY A 83 25.96 50.59 30.16
CA GLY A 83 26.35 51.00 31.51
C GLY A 83 27.13 52.33 31.62
N VAL A 84 27.73 52.84 30.54
CA VAL A 84 28.70 53.97 30.68
C VAL A 84 28.47 55.15 29.71
N ALA A 85 27.61 55.05 28.70
CA ALA A 85 27.39 56.17 27.78
C ALA A 85 25.92 56.35 27.40
N SER A 86 25.44 57.59 27.56
CA SER A 86 24.24 58.17 26.93
C SER A 86 22.95 58.22 27.76
N LYS A 87 23.00 58.95 28.88
CA LYS A 87 21.81 59.62 29.46
C LYS A 87 21.57 61.04 28.90
N ALA A 88 22.31 61.48 27.88
CA ALA A 88 22.33 62.89 27.43
C ALA A 88 21.61 63.18 26.09
N GLY A 89 20.96 62.19 25.44
CA GLY A 89 20.59 62.30 24.02
C GLY A 89 19.11 62.58 23.67
N TRP A 90 18.15 62.34 24.55
CA TRP A 90 16.74 62.24 24.12
C TRP A 90 15.85 63.46 24.42
N ASP A 91 16.28 64.40 25.27
CA ASP A 91 15.47 65.61 25.59
C ASP A 91 15.47 66.71 24.51
N LYS A 92 16.05 66.46 23.31
CA LYS A 92 16.17 67.48 22.25
C LYS A 92 15.42 67.21 20.95
N ILE A 93 14.67 66.10 20.83
CA ILE A 93 13.99 65.75 19.57
C ILE A 93 12.50 66.14 19.55
N GLU A 94 11.92 66.60 20.66
CA GLU A 94 10.47 66.89 20.72
C GLU A 94 10.05 68.29 20.23
N ARG A 95 10.93 69.09 19.60
CA ARG A 95 10.58 70.50 19.28
C ARG A 95 10.61 70.97 17.84
N ASP A 96 11.14 70.23 16.87
CA ASP A 96 11.22 70.75 15.49
C ASP A 96 11.03 69.68 14.41
N VAL A 97 9.80 69.23 14.15
CA VAL A 97 9.38 68.86 12.78
C VAL A 97 7.90 69.20 12.58
N LYS A 98 7.68 70.45 12.18
CA LYS A 98 6.56 70.85 11.34
C LYS A 98 6.53 69.97 10.08
N SER A 99 5.31 69.55 9.73
CA SER A 99 4.85 69.02 8.44
C SER A 99 5.73 69.31 7.20
N PRO A 100 5.95 68.28 6.36
CA PRO A 100 5.35 68.31 5.02
C PRO A 100 4.77 66.92 4.65
N LYS A 101 3.49 66.86 4.26
CA LYS A 101 2.99 67.01 2.89
C LYS A 101 3.18 65.73 2.06
N GLU A 102 2.04 65.06 1.90
CA GLU A 102 1.56 64.28 0.76
C GLU A 102 2.57 63.73 -0.26
N GLY A 103 2.44 62.41 -0.49
CA GLY A 103 2.55 61.83 -1.82
C GLY A 103 3.81 61.02 -2.06
N GLU A 104 3.69 59.69 -1.97
CA GLU A 104 3.99 58.85 -3.13
C GLU A 104 3.50 57.42 -2.94
N THR A 105 2.63 57.03 -3.88
CA THR A 105 2.12 55.68 -4.08
C THR A 105 3.24 54.82 -4.68
N ILE A 106 3.98 54.09 -3.86
CA ILE A 106 4.86 53.02 -4.36
C ILE A 106 4.03 51.76 -4.55
N LYS A 107 3.58 51.57 -5.79
CA LYS A 107 3.20 50.28 -6.35
C LYS A 107 4.48 49.45 -6.50
N SER A 108 4.67 48.42 -5.69
CA SER A 108 5.52 47.27 -6.03
C SER A 108 4.62 46.03 -5.99
N SER A 109 3.90 45.76 -7.08
CA SER A 109 4.31 44.75 -8.09
C SER A 109 4.51 43.36 -7.46
N GLU A 110 3.38 42.69 -7.22
CA GLU A 110 3.05 41.42 -7.88
C GLU A 110 4.27 40.63 -8.41
N CYS A 111 4.89 39.84 -7.52
CA CYS A 111 5.86 38.82 -7.91
C CYS A 111 5.13 37.51 -8.16
N GLU A 112 4.75 37.34 -9.43
CA GLU A 112 4.24 36.14 -10.06
C GLU A 112 5.34 35.05 -10.12
N ASN A 113 5.45 34.21 -9.10
CA ASN A 113 6.32 33.03 -9.14
C ASN A 113 5.55 31.82 -9.66
N ARG A 114 5.37 31.80 -10.98
CA ARG A 114 5.06 30.58 -11.74
C ARG A 114 6.28 29.66 -11.76
N LYS A 115 6.01 28.39 -11.46
CA LYS A 115 6.68 27.20 -12.00
C LYS A 115 8.21 27.22 -11.97
N ARG A 116 8.79 26.56 -10.95
CA ARG A 116 10.05 25.83 -11.16
C ARG A 116 9.80 24.35 -10.97
N ASP A 117 9.73 23.68 -12.11
CA ASP A 117 9.83 22.25 -12.30
C ASP A 117 11.05 21.67 -11.58
N GLN A 118 10.86 20.44 -11.11
CA GLN A 118 11.77 19.29 -11.20
C GLN A 118 13.27 19.57 -11.06
N VAL A 119 13.83 19.16 -9.92
CA VAL A 119 15.11 18.47 -9.93
C VAL A 119 14.98 17.21 -9.09
N ALA A 120 14.94 16.09 -9.82
CA ALA A 120 15.16 14.76 -9.28
C ALA A 120 16.56 14.73 -8.65
N MET A 121 16.65 14.47 -7.34
CA MET A 121 17.90 14.15 -6.68
C MET A 121 18.29 12.73 -7.09
N GLY A 122 19.04 12.64 -8.18
CA GLY A 122 19.73 11.44 -8.59
C GLY A 122 20.86 11.09 -7.62
N GLY A 123 20.83 9.84 -7.16
CA GLY A 123 22.00 8.96 -7.07
C GLY A 123 23.12 9.35 -6.11
N GLU A 124 23.17 8.65 -4.97
CA GLU A 124 24.45 8.17 -4.48
C GLU A 124 24.30 6.72 -4.01
N SER A 125 24.77 5.82 -4.88
CA SER A 125 24.88 4.39 -4.64
C SER A 125 26.06 4.13 -3.71
N VAL A 126 25.78 3.81 -2.45
CA VAL A 126 26.78 3.18 -1.58
C VAL A 126 26.83 1.70 -1.95
N ALA A 127 27.92 1.31 -2.62
CA ALA A 127 28.23 -0.07 -2.91
C ALA A 127 28.45 -0.83 -1.60
N PHE A 128 27.45 -1.61 -1.17
CA PHE A 128 27.68 -2.62 -0.14
C PHE A 128 28.22 -3.89 -0.79
N GLN A 129 29.52 -4.05 -0.57
CA GLN A 129 30.33 -5.23 -0.80
C GLN A 129 29.63 -6.47 -0.24
N GLN A 130 29.41 -7.46 -1.11
CA GLN A 130 28.97 -8.79 -0.73
C GLN A 130 29.97 -9.39 0.28
N GLN A 131 29.53 -9.64 1.50
CA GLN A 131 30.10 -10.68 2.33
C GLN A 131 29.13 -11.84 2.36
N ALA A 132 29.53 -12.90 1.66
CA ALA A 132 28.96 -14.22 1.79
C ALA A 132 29.10 -14.66 3.26
N VAL A 133 27.98 -14.82 3.94
CA VAL A 133 27.91 -15.58 5.18
C VAL A 133 27.07 -16.81 4.87
N GLU A 134 27.77 -17.89 4.51
CA GLU A 134 27.23 -19.24 4.52
C GLU A 134 26.74 -19.53 5.95
N ARG A 135 25.42 -19.49 6.17
CA ARG A 135 24.82 -20.11 7.35
C ARG A 135 24.49 -21.55 6.99
N GLN A 136 25.32 -22.45 7.51
CA GLN A 136 24.99 -23.86 7.70
C GLN A 136 23.66 -23.98 8.44
N TRP A 137 22.65 -24.51 7.75
CA TRP A 137 21.45 -25.03 8.38
C TRP A 137 21.81 -26.35 9.05
N VAL A 138 21.82 -26.34 10.39
CA VAL A 138 21.87 -27.52 11.24
C VAL A 138 20.54 -28.27 11.09
N GLY A 139 20.64 -29.57 10.84
CA GLY A 139 19.50 -30.43 10.53
C GLY A 139 18.52 -30.56 11.69
N ASN A 140 17.22 -30.48 11.34
CA ASN A 140 16.17 -31.09 12.13
C ASN A 140 15.77 -32.39 11.44
N GLU A 141 16.03 -33.49 12.16
CA GLU A 141 15.67 -34.84 11.81
C GLU A 141 14.14 -34.97 11.79
N VAL A 142 13.56 -35.09 10.59
CA VAL A 142 12.16 -35.46 10.42
C VAL A 142 12.06 -36.99 10.35
N THR A 143 11.27 -37.53 11.25
CA THR A 143 10.94 -38.95 11.39
C THR A 143 10.35 -39.54 10.09
N PRO A 144 10.86 -40.68 9.57
CA PRO A 144 10.51 -41.19 8.24
C PRO A 144 9.37 -42.22 8.27
N LEU A 145 8.19 -41.88 8.79
CA LEU A 145 7.09 -42.86 8.89
C LEU A 145 5.70 -42.44 8.42
N ASP A 146 5.46 -41.23 7.88
CA ASP A 146 4.07 -40.80 7.63
C ASP A 146 3.78 -40.08 6.30
N THR A 147 4.52 -40.37 5.23
CA THR A 147 4.26 -39.77 3.89
C THR A 147 4.03 -40.77 2.76
N ASN A 148 3.84 -42.06 3.07
CA ASN A 148 3.63 -43.11 2.05
C ASN A 148 2.16 -43.38 1.68
N LEU A 149 1.17 -42.63 2.19
CA LEU A 149 -0.25 -42.90 1.90
C LEU A 149 -0.88 -42.07 0.78
N LEU A 150 -0.21 -41.03 0.25
CA LEU A 150 -0.81 -40.14 -0.76
C LEU A 150 -0.14 -40.19 -2.14
N ARG A 151 0.67 -41.22 -2.42
CA ARG A 151 1.43 -41.35 -3.68
C ARG A 151 0.95 -42.45 -4.62
N MET A 152 -0.24 -43.02 -4.37
CA MET A 152 -0.90 -43.93 -5.30
C MET A 152 -2.24 -43.31 -5.74
N GLU A 153 -2.32 -42.91 -7.01
CA GLU A 153 -3.54 -42.69 -7.85
C GLU A 153 -3.55 -41.41 -8.71
N LEU A 154 -2.46 -41.10 -9.44
CA LEU A 154 -2.56 -40.18 -10.58
C LEU A 154 -2.03 -40.76 -11.91
N ASP A 155 -1.19 -41.79 -11.89
CA ASP A 155 -0.69 -42.42 -13.13
C ASP A 155 -1.69 -43.36 -13.82
N SER A 156 -2.81 -43.72 -13.17
CA SER A 156 -3.81 -44.65 -13.72
C SER A 156 -4.88 -43.99 -14.61
N MET A 157 -5.02 -42.66 -14.59
CA MET A 157 -6.09 -41.96 -15.34
C MET A 157 -5.71 -41.54 -16.76
N PHE A 158 -4.42 -41.51 -17.14
CA PHE A 158 -4.01 -41.03 -18.47
C PHE A 158 -3.71 -42.12 -19.51
N ALA A 159 -3.81 -43.41 -19.15
CA ALA A 159 -3.49 -44.51 -20.06
C ALA A 159 -4.68 -45.02 -20.92
N PHE A 160 -5.90 -44.52 -20.74
CA PHE A 160 -7.09 -45.06 -21.44
C PHE A 160 -7.52 -44.31 -22.72
N VAL A 161 -6.78 -43.29 -23.17
CA VAL A 161 -7.08 -42.58 -24.44
C VAL A 161 -5.92 -42.68 -25.43
N ALA A 162 -5.37 -43.90 -25.57
CA ALA A 162 -4.50 -44.26 -26.68
C ALA A 162 -5.28 -45.15 -27.67
N GLY A 163 -5.97 -44.51 -28.61
CA GLY A 163 -6.64 -45.15 -29.74
C GLY A 163 -6.23 -44.49 -31.06
N ASN A 164 -5.13 -44.97 -31.64
CA ASN A 164 -4.80 -45.00 -33.07
C ASN A 164 -5.35 -43.92 -34.01
N THR A 165 -4.48 -43.04 -34.51
CA THR A 165 -4.28 -42.96 -35.98
C THR A 165 -2.83 -42.64 -36.32
N ALA A 166 -2.23 -43.55 -37.07
CA ALA A 166 -0.96 -43.37 -37.75
C ALA A 166 -1.06 -42.28 -38.81
N ARG A 167 -0.10 -41.34 -38.83
CA ARG A 167 0.63 -40.95 -40.05
C ARG A 167 1.73 -39.92 -39.77
N ARG A 168 2.94 -40.34 -40.15
CA ARG A 168 4.10 -39.56 -40.58
C ARG A 168 3.83 -38.06 -40.84
N ARG A 169 4.64 -37.21 -40.21
CA ARG A 169 5.64 -36.36 -40.89
C ARG A 169 6.55 -35.74 -39.83
N SER A 170 7.85 -36.03 -39.95
CA SER A 170 8.93 -35.28 -39.35
C SER A 170 8.89 -33.85 -39.90
N VAL A 171 8.35 -32.92 -39.12
CA VAL A 171 8.55 -31.49 -39.29
C VAL A 171 9.29 -31.03 -38.04
N GLY A 172 10.43 -30.38 -38.26
CA GLY A 172 11.36 -29.99 -37.22
C GLY A 172 10.66 -29.27 -36.07
N ILE A 173 10.90 -29.78 -34.87
CA ILE A 173 10.65 -29.03 -33.64
C ILE A 173 11.71 -27.92 -33.63
N THR A 174 11.35 -26.76 -34.17
CA THR A 174 12.00 -25.52 -33.75
C THR A 174 11.68 -25.39 -32.28
N ILE A 175 12.67 -25.69 -31.44
CA ILE A 175 12.67 -25.35 -30.02
C ILE A 175 12.62 -23.82 -30.01
N ASN A 176 11.40 -23.28 -29.97
CA ASN A 176 11.17 -21.87 -29.82
C ASN A 176 11.47 -21.58 -28.35
N GLU A 177 12.66 -21.03 -28.12
CA GLU A 177 13.30 -20.66 -26.87
C GLU A 177 12.55 -19.50 -26.18
N ASN A 178 11.23 -19.63 -26.03
CA ASN A 178 10.31 -18.64 -25.44
C ASN A 178 9.61 -19.19 -24.20
N ALA A 179 10.18 -20.21 -23.56
CA ALA A 179 9.72 -20.76 -22.29
C ALA A 179 10.47 -20.17 -21.08
N SER A 180 11.01 -18.95 -21.18
CA SER A 180 11.08 -18.13 -19.97
C SER A 180 9.64 -17.79 -19.62
N GLN A 181 9.09 -18.48 -18.62
CA GLN A 181 7.93 -18.00 -17.87
C GLN A 181 8.33 -16.68 -17.20
N GLY A 182 8.44 -15.62 -18.00
CA GLY A 182 8.69 -14.28 -17.53
C GLY A 182 7.53 -13.91 -16.62
N LEU A 183 7.84 -13.80 -15.33
CA LEU A 183 6.90 -13.42 -14.28
C LEU A 183 6.17 -12.13 -14.70
N GLY A 184 4.92 -12.28 -15.15
CA GLY A 184 3.82 -11.31 -15.15
C GLY A 184 3.95 -9.98 -15.91
N PHE A 185 5.09 -9.30 -15.88
CA PHE A 185 5.21 -7.89 -16.28
C PHE A 185 5.59 -7.65 -17.73
N ASP A 186 6.36 -8.55 -18.35
CA ASP A 186 6.84 -8.39 -19.73
C ASP A 186 5.69 -8.32 -20.76
N ARG A 187 4.49 -8.78 -20.39
CA ARG A 187 3.30 -8.73 -21.24
C ARG A 187 2.62 -7.36 -21.28
N ILE A 188 2.81 -6.52 -20.27
CA ILE A 188 2.03 -5.27 -20.11
C ILE A 188 2.78 -4.08 -20.71
N ASN A 189 4.10 -4.01 -20.51
CA ASN A 189 4.95 -2.93 -21.02
C ASN A 189 6.16 -3.50 -21.77
N ARG A 190 5.96 -3.92 -23.04
CA ARG A 190 7.07 -4.39 -23.89
C ARG A 190 8.16 -3.31 -23.96
N GLY A 191 9.35 -3.60 -23.43
CA GLY A 191 10.54 -2.75 -23.55
C GLY A 191 10.96 -1.98 -22.29
N LYS A 192 10.21 -2.04 -21.17
CA LYS A 192 10.66 -1.50 -19.89
C LYS A 192 10.98 -2.66 -18.94
N LYS A 193 12.26 -2.84 -18.60
CA LYS A 193 12.67 -3.75 -17.53
C LYS A 193 12.09 -3.21 -16.22
N ALA A 194 11.01 -3.80 -15.75
CA ALA A 194 10.45 -3.48 -14.45
C ALA A 194 11.48 -3.90 -13.39
N VAL A 195 11.82 -2.98 -12.49
CA VAL A 195 12.55 -3.33 -11.27
C VAL A 195 11.65 -4.30 -10.52
N VAL A 196 12.03 -5.58 -10.49
CA VAL A 196 11.29 -6.63 -9.78
C VAL A 196 11.16 -6.17 -8.33
N ALA A 197 9.93 -5.91 -7.88
CA ALA A 197 9.68 -5.64 -6.48
C ALA A 197 10.20 -6.83 -5.66
N GLY A 198 10.87 -6.55 -4.53
CA GLY A 198 11.48 -7.59 -3.70
C GLY A 198 10.49 -8.72 -3.35
N SER A 199 10.97 -9.94 -3.12
CA SER A 199 10.11 -11.04 -2.65
C SER A 199 9.49 -10.71 -1.28
N GLY A 200 8.25 -11.16 -1.05
CA GLY A 200 7.52 -11.01 0.23
C GLY A 200 6.38 -9.99 0.20
N LYS A 201 5.73 -9.79 1.36
CA LYS A 201 4.51 -9.00 1.54
C LYS A 201 4.64 -7.55 1.06
N ALA A 202 5.74 -6.88 1.41
CA ALA A 202 6.02 -5.51 0.95
C ALA A 202 6.16 -5.42 -0.58
N GLY A 203 6.71 -6.46 -1.20
CA GLY A 203 6.81 -6.57 -2.66
C GLY A 203 5.46 -6.76 -3.34
N LYS A 204 4.61 -7.62 -2.78
CA LYS A 204 3.24 -7.86 -3.24
C LYS A 204 2.39 -6.58 -3.19
N VAL A 205 2.49 -5.81 -2.11
CA VAL A 205 1.78 -4.52 -1.99
C VAL A 205 2.25 -3.55 -3.08
N LYS A 206 3.57 -3.36 -3.23
CA LYS A 206 4.12 -2.50 -4.27
C LYS A 206 3.74 -2.96 -5.69
N TYR A 207 3.75 -4.27 -5.94
CA TYR A 207 3.30 -4.87 -7.19
C TYR A 207 1.85 -4.50 -7.50
N ILE A 208 0.97 -4.60 -6.51
CA ILE A 208 -0.45 -4.27 -6.66
C ILE A 208 -0.61 -2.78 -6.98
N ASP A 209 0.06 -1.90 -6.25
CA ASP A 209 -0.02 -0.44 -6.45
C ASP A 209 0.48 -0.01 -7.84
N ASP A 210 1.67 -0.47 -8.23
CA ASP A 210 2.26 -0.19 -9.55
C ASP A 210 1.34 -0.71 -10.67
N LEU A 211 0.76 -1.90 -10.48
CA LEU A 211 -0.14 -2.51 -11.45
C LEU A 211 -1.49 -1.77 -11.53
N ILE A 212 -2.02 -1.28 -10.41
CA ILE A 212 -3.21 -0.42 -10.38
C ILE A 212 -2.95 0.85 -11.18
N GLU A 213 -1.81 1.51 -10.99
CA GLU A 213 -1.48 2.73 -11.72
C GLU A 213 -1.43 2.49 -13.23
N VAL A 214 -0.76 1.41 -13.66
CA VAL A 214 -0.68 1.02 -15.08
C VAL A 214 -2.07 0.66 -15.65
N LEU A 215 -2.89 -0.07 -14.90
CA LEU A 215 -4.25 -0.43 -15.33
C LEU A 215 -5.19 0.79 -15.35
N MET A 216 -4.96 1.79 -14.50
CA MET A 216 -5.73 3.04 -14.49
C MET A 216 -5.44 3.91 -15.71
N GLN A 217 -4.28 3.76 -16.35
CA GLN A 217 -3.97 4.43 -17.62
C GLN A 217 -4.66 3.77 -18.83
N LYS A 218 -5.18 2.54 -18.68
CA LYS A 218 -5.87 1.82 -19.75
C LYS A 218 -7.26 2.38 -20.04
N THR A 219 -7.67 2.24 -21.29
CA THR A 219 -9.03 2.59 -21.75
C THR A 219 -10.04 1.57 -21.23
N LYS A 220 -11.32 1.97 -21.19
CA LYS A 220 -12.41 1.06 -20.78
C LYS A 220 -12.43 -0.23 -21.61
N HIS A 221 -12.25 -0.12 -22.92
CA HIS A 221 -12.28 -1.26 -23.83
C HIS A 221 -11.14 -2.25 -23.55
N GLU A 222 -9.91 -1.76 -23.32
CA GLU A 222 -8.79 -2.62 -22.94
C GLU A 222 -9.03 -3.33 -21.61
N LEU A 223 -9.61 -2.63 -20.61
CA LEU A 223 -9.95 -3.23 -19.32
C LEU A 223 -11.03 -4.32 -19.47
N GLU A 224 -12.06 -4.10 -20.27
CA GLU A 224 -13.09 -5.11 -20.54
C GLU A 224 -12.50 -6.37 -21.19
N ASP A 225 -11.53 -6.22 -22.09
CA ASP A 225 -10.85 -7.36 -22.71
C ASP A 225 -9.94 -8.12 -21.74
N LEU A 226 -9.32 -7.42 -20.78
CA LEU A 226 -8.63 -8.08 -19.66
C LEU A 226 -9.61 -8.81 -18.75
N CYS A 227 -10.74 -8.20 -18.43
CA CYS A 227 -11.80 -8.82 -17.62
C CYS A 227 -12.33 -10.12 -18.24
N LYS A 228 -12.56 -10.14 -19.56
CA LYS A 228 -13.00 -11.35 -20.27
C LYS A 228 -11.98 -12.48 -20.17
N LYS A 229 -10.69 -12.17 -20.24
CA LYS A 229 -9.61 -13.17 -20.12
C LYS A 229 -9.58 -13.78 -18.72
N ASP A 230 -9.77 -12.94 -17.70
CA ASP A 230 -9.72 -13.35 -16.30
C ASP A 230 -11.11 -13.76 -15.75
N ARG A 231 -12.13 -13.89 -16.64
CA ARG A 231 -13.52 -14.29 -16.33
C ARG A 231 -14.21 -13.43 -15.24
N ILE A 232 -13.82 -12.16 -15.12
CA ILE A 232 -14.46 -11.21 -14.21
C ILE A 232 -15.38 -10.25 -14.98
N LYS A 233 -16.40 -9.72 -14.28
CA LYS A 233 -17.29 -8.71 -14.86
C LYS A 233 -16.71 -7.32 -14.67
N TYR A 234 -16.78 -6.49 -15.71
CA TYR A 234 -16.48 -5.05 -15.59
C TYR A 234 -17.60 -4.36 -14.82
N VAL A 235 -17.26 -3.58 -13.79
CA VAL A 235 -18.26 -2.85 -12.97
C VAL A 235 -17.93 -1.36 -12.96
N ASN A 236 -16.82 -0.99 -12.36
CA ASN A 236 -16.31 0.38 -12.28
C ASN A 236 -14.80 0.31 -12.51
N LYS A 237 -14.24 1.30 -13.22
CA LYS A 237 -12.81 1.34 -13.52
C LYS A 237 -11.96 1.07 -12.28
N LYS A 238 -12.17 1.81 -11.18
CA LYS A 238 -11.37 1.66 -9.94
C LYS A 238 -11.49 0.26 -9.31
N ILE A 239 -12.71 -0.28 -9.23
CA ILE A 239 -12.96 -1.59 -8.62
C ILE A 239 -12.35 -2.71 -9.48
N THR A 240 -12.56 -2.61 -10.80
CA THR A 240 -12.07 -3.58 -11.77
C THR A 240 -10.54 -3.58 -11.85
N THR A 241 -9.89 -2.43 -11.82
CA THR A 241 -8.42 -2.36 -11.81
C THR A 241 -7.83 -2.95 -10.54
N ALA A 242 -8.44 -2.67 -9.37
CA ALA A 242 -8.01 -3.26 -8.10
C ALA A 242 -8.19 -4.80 -8.09
N ALA A 243 -9.33 -5.30 -8.56
CA ALA A 243 -9.59 -6.73 -8.65
C ALA A 243 -8.62 -7.45 -9.60
N LEU A 244 -8.38 -6.89 -10.79
CA LEU A 244 -7.39 -7.41 -11.73
C LEU A 244 -5.97 -7.42 -11.14
N ALA A 245 -5.60 -6.37 -10.42
CA ALA A 245 -4.29 -6.27 -9.80
C ALA A 245 -4.11 -7.35 -8.72
N ARG A 246 -5.11 -7.55 -7.86
CA ARG A 246 -5.11 -8.61 -6.83
C ARG A 246 -5.04 -10.01 -7.44
N LEU A 247 -5.87 -10.33 -8.42
CA LEU A 247 -5.84 -11.64 -9.10
C LEU A 247 -4.48 -11.95 -9.71
N ARG A 248 -3.84 -10.96 -10.33
CA ARG A 248 -2.50 -11.12 -10.90
C ARG A 248 -1.42 -11.19 -9.83
N ALA A 249 -1.59 -10.50 -8.71
CA ALA A 249 -0.68 -10.60 -7.58
C ALA A 249 -0.75 -12.00 -6.95
N ILE A 250 -1.94 -12.59 -6.80
CA ILE A 250 -2.11 -13.97 -6.34
C ILE A 250 -1.44 -14.95 -7.32
N ALA A 251 -1.60 -14.75 -8.63
CA ALA A 251 -0.93 -15.58 -9.62
C ALA A 251 0.62 -15.46 -9.61
N ALA A 252 1.17 -14.32 -9.16
CA ALA A 252 2.60 -14.06 -9.15
C ALA A 252 3.29 -14.38 -7.81
N TYR A 253 2.61 -14.12 -6.69
CA TYR A 253 3.14 -14.25 -5.33
C TYR A 253 2.50 -15.39 -4.53
N GLY A 254 1.45 -16.03 -5.05
CA GLY A 254 0.66 -16.99 -4.29
C GLY A 254 -0.39 -16.34 -3.39
N ASP A 255 -1.24 -17.20 -2.84
CA ASP A 255 -2.35 -16.83 -1.97
C ASP A 255 -1.90 -16.81 -0.51
N GLU A 256 -0.99 -15.89 -0.16
CA GLU A 256 -0.45 -15.77 1.22
C GLU A 256 -1.40 -15.02 2.18
N GLU A 257 -2.72 -15.06 1.99
CA GLU A 257 -3.67 -14.42 2.91
C GLU A 257 -3.88 -15.20 4.22
N GLU A 258 -3.31 -16.40 4.40
CA GLU A 258 -3.58 -17.26 5.57
C GLU A 258 -2.62 -17.15 6.78
N GLU A 259 -1.49 -16.43 6.74
CA GLU A 259 -0.44 -16.59 7.79
C GLU A 259 -0.21 -15.44 8.80
N ASP A 260 -0.94 -14.31 8.77
CA ASP A 260 -0.59 -13.14 9.63
C ASP A 260 -1.60 -12.75 10.72
N GLN A 261 -2.60 -13.59 11.01
CA GLN A 261 -3.55 -13.30 12.10
C GLN A 261 -3.25 -14.03 13.41
N SER A 262 -2.13 -14.75 13.51
CA SER A 262 -1.73 -15.43 14.75
C SER A 262 -0.46 -14.81 15.34
N GLU A 263 -0.59 -14.36 16.59
CA GLU A 263 0.46 -14.23 17.61
C GLU A 263 1.24 -12.89 17.70
N GLU A 264 0.53 -11.82 18.09
CA GLU A 264 1.02 -10.95 19.17
C GLU A 264 0.03 -11.02 20.34
N GLU A 265 -0.09 -12.20 20.95
CA GLU A 265 -0.57 -12.34 22.32
C GLU A 265 0.61 -11.97 23.23
N SER A 266 0.84 -10.68 23.41
CA SER A 266 1.81 -10.17 24.37
C SER A 266 1.38 -10.61 25.78
N GLN A 267 2.05 -11.66 26.27
CA GLN A 267 1.96 -12.17 27.62
C GLN A 267 2.39 -11.06 28.60
N GLU A 268 1.41 -10.40 29.21
CA GLU A 268 1.57 -9.46 30.33
C GLU A 268 1.89 -10.27 31.59
N GLU A 269 3.17 -10.62 31.77
CA GLU A 269 3.63 -11.34 32.97
C GLU A 269 3.98 -10.35 34.09
N ASN A 270 3.22 -10.48 35.19
CA ASN A 270 3.23 -9.69 36.42
C ASN A 270 4.61 -9.24 36.93
N PRO A 271 4.75 -7.96 37.38
CA PRO A 271 5.84 -7.60 38.27
C PRO A 271 5.56 -8.09 39.71
N SER A 272 6.55 -8.76 40.32
CA SER A 272 6.54 -9.26 41.70
C SER A 272 6.90 -8.20 42.73
#